data_AF-A0A1Q7MTW2-F1
#
_entry.id   AF-A0A1Q7MTW2-F1
#
_cell.length_a   1.000
_cell.length_b   1.000
_cell.length_c   1.000
_cell.angle_alpha   90.00
_cell.angle_beta   90.00
_cell.angle_gamma   90.00
#
_symmetry.space_group_name_H-M   'P 1'
#
loop_
_entity.id
_entity.type
_entity.pdbx_description
1 polymer ?
#
loop_
_entity_poly.entity_id
_entity_poly.type
_entity_poly.pdbx_seq_one_letter_code
_entity_poly.pdbx_strand_id
1 'polypeptide(L)'
;MTGKAKYLMLVSMDVDPEHEALFNEVYDQEHIPNLSKVPGVLGITRYKRQELIMNLGGERRIMRAENEAAYTVIYELEDPAVLTSPEWGKAVEAGRWPAQVRPHTRNRHHVLFKIMG
;
A
#
# COMPACT_ATOMS: atom_id res chain seq x y z
N MET A 1 2.36 6.32 -17.21
CA MET A 1 2.98 6.64 -15.91
C MET A 1 3.41 8.09 -15.99
N THR A 2 2.52 8.99 -15.56
CA THR A 2 2.58 10.44 -15.76
C THR A 2 3.68 11.06 -14.91
N GLY A 3 4.58 11.85 -15.51
CA GLY A 3 5.78 12.44 -14.90
C GLY A 3 5.57 13.47 -13.77
N LYS A 4 4.49 13.36 -13.00
CA LYS A 4 4.24 14.14 -11.78
C LYS A 4 4.63 13.39 -10.50
N ALA A 5 4.51 12.07 -10.48
CA ALA A 5 4.94 11.29 -9.33
C ALA A 5 6.47 11.33 -9.22
N LYS A 6 6.96 11.72 -8.05
CA LYS A 6 8.40 11.76 -7.72
C LYS A 6 8.75 10.80 -6.60
N TYR A 7 7.76 10.30 -5.86
CA TYR A 7 7.94 9.41 -4.74
C TYR A 7 6.90 8.29 -4.76
N LEU A 8 7.29 7.11 -4.27
CA LEU A 8 6.40 5.97 -4.04
C LEU A 8 6.48 5.59 -2.56
N MET A 9 5.35 5.62 -1.84
CA MET A 9 5.26 4.99 -0.53
C MET A 9 4.64 3.61 -0.68
N LEU A 10 5.36 2.57 -0.26
CA LEU A 10 4.86 1.21 -0.17
C LEU A 10 4.41 0.95 1.26
N VAL A 11 3.21 0.40 1.41
CA VAL A 11 2.70 -0.12 2.68
C VAL A 11 2.34 -1.57 2.49
N SER A 12 3.09 -2.46 3.11
CA SER A 12 2.87 -3.90 3.06
C SER A 12 2.32 -4.40 4.39
N MET A 13 1.38 -5.35 4.36
CA MET A 13 0.85 -5.98 5.57
C MET A 13 0.18 -7.33 5.29
N ASP A 14 0.23 -8.21 6.28
CA ASP A 14 -0.67 -9.35 6.39
C ASP A 14 -1.92 -8.92 7.17
N VAL A 15 -3.04 -9.59 6.90
CA VAL A 15 -4.33 -9.35 7.56
C VAL A 15 -4.81 -10.67 8.15
N ASP A 16 -5.37 -10.63 9.36
CA ASP A 16 -5.99 -11.80 9.95
C ASP A 16 -7.12 -12.33 9.04
N PRO A 17 -7.20 -13.65 8.76
CA PRO A 17 -8.14 -14.18 7.76
C PRO A 17 -9.61 -13.80 8.00
N GLU A 18 -10.03 -13.74 9.26
CA GLU A 18 -11.39 -13.36 9.68
C GLU A 18 -11.73 -11.89 9.33
N HIS A 19 -10.72 -11.04 9.16
CA HIS A 19 -10.87 -9.61 8.89
C HIS A 19 -10.50 -9.26 7.44
N GLU A 20 -10.11 -10.23 6.60
CA GLU A 20 -9.68 -9.97 5.21
C GLU A 20 -10.80 -9.37 4.35
N ALA A 21 -12.04 -9.85 4.50
CA ALA A 21 -13.20 -9.31 3.79
C ALA A 21 -13.46 -7.85 4.18
N LEU A 22 -13.48 -7.56 5.49
CA LEU A 22 -13.65 -6.21 6.02
C LEU A 22 -12.51 -5.29 5.58
N PHE A 23 -11.26 -5.77 5.63
CA PHE A 23 -10.10 -5.06 5.13
C PHE A 23 -10.29 -4.64 3.67
N ASN A 24 -10.69 -5.57 2.80
CA ASN A 24 -10.88 -5.26 1.39
C ASN A 24 -12.00 -4.24 1.15
N GLU A 25 -13.15 -4.42 1.80
CA GLU A 25 -14.28 -3.49 1.73
C GLU A 25 -13.88 -2.08 2.18
N VAL A 26 -13.31 -1.96 3.39
CA VAL A 26 -12.94 -0.66 3.98
C VAL A 26 -11.84 0.01 3.17
N TYR A 27 -10.88 -0.74 2.61
CA TYR A 27 -9.85 -0.16 1.77
C TYR A 27 -10.43 0.49 0.51
N ASP A 28 -11.33 -0.22 -0.17
CA ASP A 28 -11.86 0.19 -1.47
C ASP A 28 -12.93 1.28 -1.33
N GLN A 29 -13.77 1.20 -0.30
CA GLN A 29 -14.90 2.12 -0.15
C GLN A 29 -14.57 3.36 0.69
N GLU A 30 -13.58 3.29 1.57
CA GLU A 30 -13.28 4.38 2.52
C GLU A 30 -11.83 4.83 2.47
N HIS A 31 -10.88 3.93 2.73
CA HIS A 31 -9.49 4.32 2.98
C HIS A 31 -8.82 4.97 1.76
N ILE A 32 -8.89 4.31 0.59
CA ILE A 32 -8.37 4.89 -0.66
C ILE A 32 -9.15 6.15 -1.03
N PRO A 33 -10.50 6.15 -1.10
CA PRO A 33 -11.24 7.36 -1.44
C PRO A 33 -10.95 8.56 -0.51
N ASN A 34 -10.64 8.33 0.77
CA ASN A 34 -10.23 9.39 1.69
C ASN A 34 -8.82 9.90 1.39
N LEU A 35 -7.84 9.01 1.20
CA LEU A 35 -6.45 9.37 0.93
C LEU A 35 -6.24 9.97 -0.46
N SER A 36 -7.01 9.54 -1.47
CA SER A 36 -6.96 10.11 -2.83
C SER A 36 -7.42 11.57 -2.91
N LYS A 37 -8.07 12.10 -1.87
CA LYS A 37 -8.46 13.52 -1.78
C LYS A 37 -7.36 14.40 -1.20
N VAL A 38 -6.30 13.83 -0.65
CA VAL A 38 -5.19 14.58 -0.05
C VAL A 38 -4.36 15.24 -1.16
N PRO A 39 -4.15 16.57 -1.13
CA PRO A 39 -3.29 17.24 -2.11
C PRO A 39 -1.88 16.61 -2.16
N GLY A 40 -1.39 16.33 -3.37
CA GLY A 40 -0.09 15.70 -3.59
C GLY A 40 -0.10 14.17 -3.58
N VAL A 41 -1.24 13.53 -3.25
CA VAL A 41 -1.48 12.11 -3.57
C VAL A 41 -1.98 12.01 -5.00
N LEU A 42 -1.22 11.32 -5.85
CA LEU A 42 -1.46 11.26 -7.29
C LEU A 42 -2.12 9.95 -7.73
N GLY A 43 -1.89 8.89 -6.96
CA GLY A 43 -2.40 7.56 -7.26
C GLY A 43 -2.25 6.64 -6.05
N ILE A 44 -3.18 5.70 -5.91
CA ILE A 44 -3.10 4.64 -4.90
C ILE A 44 -3.53 3.34 -5.57
N THR A 45 -2.67 2.31 -5.52
CA THR A 45 -2.96 1.01 -6.10
C THR A 45 -2.67 -0.10 -5.09
N ARG A 46 -3.58 -1.07 -5.01
CA ARG A 46 -3.47 -2.24 -4.13
C ARG A 46 -3.00 -3.44 -4.92
N TYR A 47 -2.16 -4.24 -4.28
CA TYR A 47 -1.60 -5.46 -4.82
C TYR A 47 -1.80 -6.59 -3.80
N LYS A 48 -2.13 -7.77 -4.30
CA LYS A 48 -2.10 -9.01 -3.54
C LYS A 48 -0.98 -9.88 -4.10
N ARG A 49 -0.11 -10.36 -3.22
CA ARG A 49 1.01 -11.24 -3.58
C ARG A 49 0.49 -12.51 -4.27
N GLN A 50 1.20 -12.95 -5.29
CA GLN A 50 0.99 -14.24 -5.96
C GLN A 50 2.30 -15.04 -6.02
N GLU A 51 2.21 -16.32 -6.37
CA GLU A 51 3.39 -17.15 -6.59
C GLU A 51 4.21 -16.60 -7.77
N LEU A 52 5.50 -16.34 -7.52
CA LEU A 52 6.41 -15.86 -8.56
C LEU A 52 7.12 -17.04 -9.21
N ILE A 53 6.86 -17.24 -10.49
CA ILE A 53 7.61 -18.17 -11.34
C ILE A 53 8.36 -17.35 -12.38
N MET A 54 9.69 -17.46 -12.43
CA MET A 54 10.52 -16.67 -13.34
C MET A 54 11.60 -17.50 -14.01
N ASN A 55 12.01 -17.08 -15.21
CA ASN A 55 13.20 -17.60 -15.86
C ASN A 55 14.42 -16.86 -15.28
N LEU A 56 15.36 -17.60 -14.69
CA LEU A 56 16.58 -17.05 -14.11
C LEU A 56 17.74 -18.01 -14.35
N GLY A 57 18.83 -17.52 -14.94
CA GLY A 57 19.98 -18.36 -15.29
C GLY A 57 19.67 -19.44 -16.33
N GLY A 58 18.70 -19.22 -17.22
CA GLY A 58 18.30 -20.18 -18.26
C GLY A 58 17.30 -21.24 -17.80
N GLU A 59 16.89 -21.23 -16.53
CA GLU A 59 15.95 -22.20 -15.95
C GLU A 59 14.70 -21.51 -15.41
N ARG A 60 13.57 -22.22 -15.41
CA ARG A 60 12.34 -21.79 -14.73
C ARG A 60 12.44 -22.10 -13.24
N ARG A 61 12.24 -21.10 -12.39
CA ARG A 61 12.33 -21.21 -10.93
C ARG A 61 11.09 -20.64 -10.24
N ILE A 62 10.68 -21.29 -9.16
CA ILE A 62 9.67 -20.77 -8.23
C ILE A 62 10.40 -19.97 -7.15
N MET A 63 10.09 -18.69 -7.03
CA MET A 63 10.70 -17.77 -6.07
C MET A 63 9.79 -17.66 -4.85
N ARG A 64 10.18 -18.31 -3.75
CA ARG A 64 9.44 -18.24 -2.49
C ARG A 64 9.73 -16.93 -1.78
N ALA A 65 8.68 -16.26 -1.31
CA ALA A 65 8.78 -14.99 -0.59
C ALA A 65 8.29 -15.17 0.85
N GLU A 66 8.97 -16.02 1.63
CA GLU A 66 8.47 -16.55 2.91
C GLU A 66 8.10 -15.47 3.94
N ASN A 67 8.78 -14.31 3.91
CA ASN A 67 8.54 -13.19 4.82
C ASN A 67 7.81 -11.99 4.18
N GLU A 68 7.49 -12.06 2.89
CA GLU A 68 6.81 -10.96 2.20
C GLU A 68 5.32 -10.95 2.53
N ALA A 69 4.78 -9.77 2.81
CA ALA A 69 3.39 -9.65 3.20
C ALA A 69 2.42 -10.00 2.06
N ALA A 70 1.20 -10.43 2.41
CA ALA A 70 0.18 -10.81 1.44
C ALA A 70 -0.35 -9.62 0.63
N TYR A 71 -0.40 -8.42 1.23
CA TYR A 71 -0.88 -7.21 0.59
C TYR A 71 0.18 -6.12 0.57
N THR A 72 0.24 -5.39 -0.54
CA THR A 72 1.07 -4.19 -0.71
C THR A 72 0.23 -3.09 -1.33
N VAL A 73 0.35 -1.87 -0.82
CA VAL A 73 -0.30 -0.69 -1.39
C VAL A 73 0.78 0.32 -1.77
N ILE A 74 0.72 0.80 -3.01
CA ILE A 74 1.63 1.81 -3.53
C ILE A 74 0.88 3.13 -3.62
N TYR A 75 1.41 4.14 -2.94
CA TYR A 75 0.98 5.53 -3.03
C TYR A 75 1.96 6.28 -3.92
N GLU A 76 1.47 6.87 -4.99
CA GLU A 76 2.22 7.79 -5.84
C GLU A 76 2.09 9.20 -5.29
N LEU A 77 3.22 9.85 -5.01
CA LEU A 77 3.28 11.13 -4.31
C LEU A 77 4.09 12.15 -5.11
N GLU A 78 3.66 13.41 -5.04
CA GLU A 78 4.39 14.54 -5.59
C GLU A 78 5.63 14.92 -4.74
N ASP A 79 5.51 14.85 -3.41
CA ASP A 79 6.54 15.24 -2.44
C ASP A 79 6.42 14.42 -1.14
N PRO A 80 7.53 14.07 -0.44
CA PRO A 80 7.47 13.38 0.85
C PRO A 80 6.70 14.15 1.94
N ALA A 81 6.66 15.48 1.89
CA ALA A 81 5.99 16.33 2.86
C ALA A 81 4.47 16.10 2.90
N VAL A 82 3.88 15.51 1.85
CA VAL A 82 2.47 15.08 1.85
C VAL A 82 2.18 14.18 3.04
N LEU A 83 3.09 13.27 3.39
CA LEU A 83 2.92 12.28 4.46
C LEU A 83 2.92 12.88 5.87
N THR A 84 3.45 14.09 6.03
CA THR A 84 3.46 14.82 7.31
C THR A 84 2.50 16.01 7.31
N SER A 85 1.67 16.14 6.27
CA SER A 85 0.67 17.20 6.17
C SER A 85 -0.52 16.97 7.13
N PRO A 86 -1.19 18.04 7.61
CA PRO A 86 -2.42 17.91 8.36
C PRO A 86 -3.53 17.17 7.61
N GLU A 87 -3.61 17.35 6.29
CA GLU A 87 -4.60 16.70 5.42
C GLU A 87 -4.40 15.18 5.40
N TRP A 88 -3.16 14.73 5.28
CA TRP A 88 -2.81 13.31 5.37
C TRP A 88 -3.13 12.74 6.75
N GLY A 89 -2.71 13.42 7.82
CA GLY A 89 -2.97 12.98 9.20
C GLY A 89 -4.47 12.82 9.50
N LYS A 90 -5.29 13.73 8.96
CA LYS A 90 -6.76 13.63 9.07
C LYS A 90 -7.33 12.49 8.21
N ALA A 91 -6.85 12.33 6.99
CA ALA A 91 -7.37 11.34 6.05
C ALA A 91 -7.03 9.90 6.46
N VAL A 92 -5.83 9.65 6.99
CA VAL A 92 -5.41 8.29 7.41
C VAL A 92 -6.18 7.80 8.64
N GLU A 93 -6.66 8.72 9.48
CA GLU A 93 -7.50 8.42 10.65
C GLU A 93 -9.02 8.46 10.34
N ALA A 94 -9.43 8.66 9.08
CA ALA A 94 -10.83 8.70 8.70
C ALA A 94 -11.43 7.31 8.44
N GLY A 95 -12.71 7.16 8.76
CA GLY A 95 -13.48 5.94 8.50
C GLY A 95 -13.15 4.79 9.45
N ARG A 96 -13.45 3.56 9.02
CA ARG A 96 -13.32 2.35 9.84
C ARG A 96 -11.88 1.83 9.95
N TRP A 97 -10.98 2.25 9.07
CA TRP A 97 -9.62 1.73 9.00
C TRP A 97 -8.88 1.73 10.35
N PRO A 98 -8.79 2.84 11.11
CA PRO A 98 -7.96 2.90 12.32
C PRO A 98 -8.42 1.99 13.46
N ALA A 99 -9.75 1.82 13.58
CA ALA A 99 -10.38 1.15 14.71
C ALA A 99 -10.78 -0.30 14.41
N GLN A 100 -11.16 -0.61 13.17
CA GLN A 100 -11.71 -1.93 12.80
C GLN A 100 -10.81 -2.76 11.90
N VAL A 101 -9.77 -2.16 11.29
CA VAL A 101 -8.90 -2.88 10.34
C VAL A 101 -7.46 -2.88 10.81
N ARG A 102 -6.86 -1.70 11.08
CA ARG A 102 -5.46 -1.56 11.49
C ARG A 102 -5.04 -2.48 12.65
N PRO A 103 -5.86 -2.71 13.70
CA PRO A 103 -5.51 -3.63 14.79
C PRO A 103 -5.33 -5.10 14.37
N HIS A 104 -5.90 -5.50 13.24
CA HIS A 104 -5.86 -6.87 12.70
C HIS A 104 -4.84 -7.04 11.57
N THR A 105 -3.89 -6.10 11.48
CA THR A 105 -2.78 -6.16 10.53
C THR A 105 -1.49 -6.55 11.23
N ARG A 106 -0.65 -7.34 10.56
CA ARG A 106 0.68 -7.78 11.04
C ARG A 106 1.70 -7.72 9.91
N ASN A 107 2.97 -7.99 10.22
CA ASN A 107 4.07 -7.91 9.24
C ASN A 107 4.05 -6.59 8.45
N ARG A 108 3.84 -5.48 9.18
CA ARG A 108 3.55 -4.19 8.57
C ARG A 108 4.83 -3.41 8.29
N HIS A 109 5.05 -3.06 7.02
CA HIS A 109 6.22 -2.31 6.56
C HIS A 109 5.80 -1.03 5.84
N HIS A 110 6.54 0.05 6.06
CA HIS A 110 6.43 1.28 5.27
C HIS A 110 7.79 1.57 4.67
N VAL A 111 7.82 1.78 3.36
CA VAL A 111 9.04 2.18 2.66
C VAL A 111 8.72 3.33 1.73
N LEU A 112 9.55 4.37 1.75
CA LEU A 112 9.44 5.49 0.83
C LEU A 112 10.60 5.43 -0.16
N PHE A 113 10.28 5.42 -1.45
CA PHE A 113 11.24 5.49 -2.54
C PHE A 113 11.13 6.84 -3.24
N LYS A 114 12.27 7.40 -3.64
CA LYS A 114 12.33 8.49 -4.60
C LYS A 114 12.47 7.89 -6.01
N ILE A 115 11.65 8.36 -6.95
CA ILE A 115 11.77 8.02 -8.36
C ILE A 115 12.99 8.77 -8.92
N MET A 116 13.85 8.04 -9.62
CA MET A 116 15.13 8.55 -10.16
C MET A 116 15.15 8.65 -11.69
N GLY A 117 14.00 8.45 -12.35
CA GLY A 117 13.84 8.43 -13.81
C GLY A 117 13.35 9.75 -14.39
#